data_AF-A0A7L5E2C4-F1
#
_entry.id   AF-A0A7L5E2C4-F1
#
_cell.length_a   1.000
_cell.length_b   1.000
_cell.length_c   1.000
_cell.angle_alpha   90.00
_cell.angle_beta   90.00
_cell.angle_gamma   90.00
#
_symmetry.space_group_name_H-M   'P 1'
#
loop_
_entity.id
_entity.type
_entity.pdbx_description
1 polymer ?
#
loop_
_entity_poly.entity_id
_entity_poly.type
_entity_poly.pdbx_seq_one_letter_code
_entity_poly.pdbx_strand_id
1 'polypeptide(L)'
;MSFPVADWEIIPLEIYKPLLSEVKERFNVVAQETESITDKSIKCLLGFITYYFGVGVFLISNHYSINWLIYVTITFAATIVVYKGYRLITLRPSHTVGLLPENVLTQDFEQNTGFDDVEKERLFYYNAIKCYVLKIQEGTDDTSKRALVYDKFLRLTLLLVFVITVFLIFTIS
;
A
#
# COMPACT_ATOMS: atom_id res chain seq x y z
N MET A 1 13.70 3.88 -17.50
CA MET A 1 15.14 3.96 -17.23
C MET A 1 15.78 2.64 -17.63
N SER A 2 16.94 2.66 -18.28
CA SER A 2 17.71 1.44 -18.56
C SER A 2 18.29 0.88 -17.26
N PHE A 3 18.28 -0.44 -17.12
CA PHE A 3 18.94 -1.12 -16.01
C PHE A 3 20.45 -0.81 -16.10
N PRO A 4 21.14 -0.46 -14.99
CA PRO A 4 22.52 0.05 -15.04
C PRO A 4 23.57 -0.99 -15.43
N VAL A 5 23.18 -2.26 -15.59
CA VAL A 5 24.06 -3.32 -16.08
C VAL A 5 23.72 -3.56 -17.55
N ALA A 6 24.39 -2.83 -18.45
CA ALA A 6 24.25 -3.04 -19.89
C ALA A 6 24.97 -4.32 -20.36
N ASP A 7 26.05 -4.71 -19.67
CA ASP A 7 26.90 -5.85 -20.04
C ASP A 7 26.85 -6.95 -18.97
N TRP A 8 25.71 -7.62 -18.87
CA TRP A 8 25.47 -8.66 -17.85
C TRP A 8 26.41 -9.86 -17.98
N GLU A 9 26.91 -10.12 -19.19
CA GLU A 9 27.81 -11.22 -19.53
C GLU A 9 29.22 -11.06 -18.90
N ILE A 10 29.64 -9.82 -18.65
CA ILE A 10 30.99 -9.47 -18.18
C ILE A 10 31.11 -9.60 -16.65
N ILE A 11 29.98 -9.56 -15.93
CA ILE A 11 29.96 -9.58 -14.48
C ILE A 11 30.11 -11.03 -13.97
N PRO A 12 31.05 -11.30 -13.03
CA PRO A 12 31.20 -12.60 -12.40
C PRO A 12 29.93 -13.07 -11.68
N LEU A 13 29.66 -14.37 -11.73
CA LEU A 13 28.48 -15.00 -11.09
C LEU A 13 28.47 -14.74 -9.57
N GLU A 14 29.64 -14.64 -8.96
CA GLU A 14 29.84 -14.38 -7.54
C GLU A 14 29.29 -13.02 -7.10
N ILE A 15 29.14 -12.06 -8.03
CA ILE A 15 28.57 -10.74 -7.74
C ILE A 15 27.04 -10.76 -7.83
N TYR A 16 26.47 -11.62 -8.69
CA TYR A 16 25.04 -11.73 -8.87
C TYR A 16 24.29 -12.31 -7.65
N LYS A 17 24.89 -13.30 -6.97
CA LYS A 17 24.32 -13.92 -5.77
C LYS A 17 24.11 -12.93 -4.60
N PRO A 18 25.13 -12.14 -4.17
CA PRO A 18 24.94 -11.14 -3.13
C PRO A 18 24.04 -9.99 -3.59
N LEU A 19 24.13 -9.56 -4.85
CA LEU A 19 23.26 -8.51 -5.38
C LEU A 19 21.79 -8.92 -5.37
N LEU A 20 21.47 -10.18 -5.73
CA LEU A 20 20.11 -10.71 -5.62
C LEU A 20 19.64 -10.74 -4.15
N SER A 21 20.54 -11.06 -3.20
CA SER A 21 20.21 -11.03 -1.77
C SER A 21 19.83 -9.63 -1.30
N GLU A 22 20.64 -8.62 -1.65
CA GLU A 22 20.38 -7.22 -1.29
C GLU A 22 19.08 -6.71 -1.92
N VAL A 23 18.84 -7.03 -3.18
CA VAL A 23 17.62 -6.64 -3.88
C VAL A 23 16.38 -7.33 -3.30
N LYS A 24 16.48 -8.59 -2.88
CA LYS A 24 15.41 -9.29 -2.15
C LYS A 24 15.11 -8.65 -0.80
N GLU A 25 16.14 -8.24 -0.07
CA GLU A 25 15.98 -7.54 1.20
C GLU A 25 15.24 -6.21 1.00
N ARG A 26 15.66 -5.42 0.00
CA ARG A 26 14.97 -4.17 -0.37
C ARG A 26 13.51 -4.40 -0.78
N PHE A 27 13.23 -5.45 -1.54
CA PHE A 27 11.86 -5.82 -1.89
C PHE A 27 11.02 -6.12 -0.64
N ASN A 28 11.56 -6.86 0.33
CA ASN A 28 10.86 -7.16 1.58
C ASN A 28 10.56 -5.90 2.39
N VAL A 29 11.48 -4.92 2.43
CA VAL A 29 11.24 -3.63 3.11
C VAL A 29 10.04 -2.90 2.49
N VAL A 30 10.00 -2.78 1.16
CA VAL A 30 8.88 -2.12 0.46
C VAL A 30 7.56 -2.86 0.68
N ALA A 31 7.59 -4.19 0.68
CA ALA A 31 6.40 -4.99 0.98
C ALA A 31 5.88 -4.73 2.41
N GLN A 32 6.77 -4.70 3.41
CA GLN A 32 6.42 -4.40 4.79
C GLN A 32 5.88 -2.97 4.98
N GLU A 33 6.46 -1.97 4.31
CA GLU A 33 5.94 -0.60 4.34
C GLU A 33 4.52 -0.53 3.78
N THR A 34 4.27 -1.25 2.69
CA THR A 34 2.95 -1.32 2.05
C THR A 34 1.90 -1.97 2.97
N GLU A 35 2.28 -3.06 3.65
CA GLU A 35 1.45 -3.71 4.67
C GLU A 35 1.18 -2.77 5.85
N SER A 36 2.21 -2.05 6.32
CA SER A 36 2.10 -1.09 7.43
C SER A 36 1.10 0.03 7.13
N ILE A 37 1.13 0.62 5.93
CA ILE A 37 0.14 1.65 5.54
C ILE A 37 -1.27 1.07 5.51
N THR A 38 -1.42 -0.16 5.01
CA THR A 38 -2.71 -0.84 4.94
C THR A 38 -3.27 -1.06 6.35
N ASP A 39 -2.47 -1.58 7.27
CA ASP A 39 -2.84 -1.81 8.67
C ASP A 39 -3.22 -0.50 9.38
N LYS A 40 -2.41 0.57 9.24
CA LYS A 40 -2.73 1.90 9.76
C LYS A 40 -4.05 2.45 9.24
N SER A 41 -4.36 2.17 7.98
CA SER A 41 -5.60 2.61 7.32
C SER A 41 -6.82 1.86 7.83
N ILE A 42 -6.71 0.54 8.00
CA ILE A 42 -7.75 -0.30 8.63
C ILE A 42 -8.02 0.18 10.05
N LYS A 43 -6.97 0.37 10.87
CA LYS A 43 -7.09 0.84 12.25
C LYS A 43 -7.74 2.22 12.34
N CYS A 44 -7.35 3.16 11.48
CA CYS A 44 -7.95 4.50 11.44
C CYS A 44 -9.42 4.45 11.04
N LEU A 45 -9.79 3.64 10.04
CA LEU A 45 -11.18 3.45 9.63
C LEU A 45 -12.03 2.83 10.74
N LEU A 46 -11.55 1.76 11.37
CA LEU A 46 -12.25 1.10 12.47
C LEU A 46 -12.42 2.06 13.65
N GLY A 47 -11.36 2.78 14.05
CA GLY A 47 -11.43 3.78 15.11
C GLY A 47 -12.47 4.87 14.83
N PHE A 48 -12.54 5.35 13.57
CA PHE A 48 -13.55 6.32 13.17
C PHE A 48 -14.98 5.76 13.22
N ILE A 49 -15.19 4.53 12.72
CA ILE A 49 -16.49 3.85 12.78
C ILE A 49 -16.94 3.68 14.23
N THR A 50 -16.05 3.20 15.11
CA THR A 50 -16.35 3.05 16.54
C THR A 50 -16.71 4.39 17.19
N TYR A 51 -15.96 5.44 16.90
CA TYR A 51 -16.28 6.80 17.37
C TYR A 51 -17.67 7.24 16.89
N TYR A 52 -17.95 7.10 15.60
CA TYR A 52 -19.22 7.52 15.00
C TYR A 52 -20.42 6.78 15.61
N PHE A 53 -20.31 5.46 15.79
CA PHE A 53 -21.34 4.67 16.47
C PHE A 53 -21.51 5.07 17.94
N GLY A 54 -20.41 5.30 18.67
CA GLY A 54 -20.46 5.75 20.05
C GLY A 54 -21.20 7.08 20.21
N VAL A 55 -20.93 8.04 19.33
CA VAL A 55 -21.64 9.32 19.26
C VAL A 55 -23.13 9.11 18.95
N GLY A 56 -23.46 8.28 17.96
CA GLY A 56 -24.84 7.97 17.61
C GLY A 56 -25.64 7.36 18.76
N VAL A 57 -25.06 6.36 19.44
CA VAL A 57 -25.69 5.74 20.63
C VAL A 57 -25.89 6.77 21.74
N PHE A 58 -24.87 7.58 22.05
CA PHE A 58 -24.97 8.61 23.09
C PHE A 58 -26.11 9.60 22.81
N LEU A 59 -26.22 10.09 21.57
CA LEU A 59 -27.25 11.05 21.19
C LEU A 59 -28.66 10.45 21.27
N ILE A 60 -28.83 9.19 20.85
CA ILE A 60 -30.11 8.46 20.94
C ILE A 60 -30.50 8.22 22.39
N SER A 61 -29.56 7.75 23.22
CA SER A 61 -29.81 7.42 24.63
C SER A 61 -30.21 8.62 25.49
N ASN A 62 -29.72 9.81 25.15
CA ASN A 62 -30.02 11.04 25.89
C ASN A 62 -31.17 11.86 25.26
N HIS A 63 -31.83 11.34 24.22
CA HIS A 63 -32.97 11.97 23.55
C HIS A 63 -32.71 13.41 23.06
N TYR A 64 -31.47 13.72 22.64
CA TYR A 64 -31.15 15.04 22.11
C TYR A 64 -31.89 15.31 20.79
N SER A 65 -32.62 16.42 20.73
CA SER A 65 -33.30 16.87 19.51
C SER A 65 -32.31 17.55 18.58
N ILE A 66 -31.76 16.79 17.62
CA ILE A 66 -30.83 17.31 16.62
C ILE A 66 -31.62 17.78 15.39
N ASN A 67 -31.24 18.94 14.84
CA ASN A 67 -31.78 19.38 13.55
C ASN A 67 -31.46 18.32 12.47
N TRP A 68 -32.51 17.83 11.80
CA TRP A 68 -32.41 16.79 10.78
C TRP A 68 -31.38 17.12 9.69
N LEU A 69 -31.27 18.39 9.26
CA LEU A 69 -30.29 18.80 8.25
C LEU A 69 -28.84 18.62 8.73
N ILE A 70 -28.57 18.88 10.02
CA ILE A 70 -27.25 18.68 10.62
C ILE A 70 -26.93 17.17 10.66
N TYR A 71 -27.90 16.35 11.09
CA TYR A 71 -27.75 14.90 11.14
C TYR A 71 -27.43 14.29 9.75
N VAL A 72 -28.18 14.69 8.72
CA VAL A 72 -27.95 14.23 7.35
C VAL A 72 -26.57 14.66 6.84
N THR A 73 -26.15 15.90 7.11
CA THR A 73 -24.85 16.43 6.67
C THR A 73 -23.69 15.67 7.32
N ILE A 74 -23.76 15.43 8.64
CA ILE A 74 -22.76 14.66 9.38
C ILE A 74 -22.69 13.21 8.88
N THR A 75 -23.84 12.58 8.66
CA THR A 75 -23.92 11.20 8.15
C THR A 75 -23.35 11.08 6.73
N PHE A 76 -23.66 12.03 5.86
CA PHE A 76 -23.12 12.07 4.51
C PHE A 76 -21.59 12.25 4.52
N ALA A 77 -21.08 13.17 5.34
CA ALA A 77 -19.65 13.40 5.49
C ALA A 77 -18.92 12.17 6.06
N ALA A 78 -19.50 11.50 7.06
CA ALA A 78 -18.99 10.24 7.61
C ALA A 78 -18.96 9.12 6.55
N THR A 79 -19.99 9.04 5.71
CA THR A 79 -20.05 8.07 4.61
C THR A 79 -18.93 8.29 3.58
N ILE A 80 -18.61 9.55 3.26
CA ILE A 80 -17.48 9.89 2.39
C ILE A 80 -16.15 9.44 3.00
N VAL A 81 -15.96 9.66 4.31
CA VAL A 81 -14.76 9.23 5.04
C VAL A 81 -14.63 7.71 4.98
N VAL A 82 -15.70 6.97 5.28
CA VAL A 82 -15.72 5.50 5.22
C VAL A 82 -15.41 5.00 3.81
N TYR A 83 -16.04 5.57 2.78
CA TYR A 83 -15.80 5.19 1.39
C TYR A 83 -14.34 5.41 0.97
N LYS A 84 -13.74 6.56 1.34
CA LYS A 84 -12.33 6.84 1.08
C LYS A 84 -11.39 5.87 1.80
N GLY A 85 -11.68 5.56 3.06
CA GLY A 85 -10.93 4.56 3.84
C GLY A 85 -11.01 3.17 3.20
N TYR A 86 -12.21 2.73 2.83
CA TYR A 86 -12.43 1.44 2.15
C TYR A 86 -11.66 1.32 0.84
N ARG A 87 -11.72 2.35 -0.01
CA ARG A 87 -11.00 2.38 -1.30
C ARG A 87 -9.47 2.24 -1.13
N LEU A 88 -8.92 2.76 -0.03
CA LEU A 88 -7.49 2.69 0.24
C LEU A 88 -7.05 1.30 0.74
N ILE A 89 -7.97 0.58 1.39
CA ILE A 89 -7.78 -0.79 1.87
C ILE A 89 -7.93 -1.80 0.74
N THR A 90 -8.87 -1.61 -0.20
CA THR A 90 -9.12 -2.54 -1.31
C THR A 90 -8.08 -2.51 -2.41
N LEU A 91 -7.26 -1.46 -2.49
CA LEU A 91 -6.04 -1.44 -3.30
C LEU A 91 -5.01 -2.41 -2.69
N ARG A 92 -5.23 -3.71 -2.93
CA ARG A 92 -4.31 -4.78 -2.54
C ARG A 92 -3.07 -4.68 -3.44
N PRO A 93 -1.87 -4.56 -2.88
CA PRO A 93 -0.67 -4.50 -3.71
C PRO A 93 -0.46 -5.87 -4.36
N SER A 94 -0.72 -5.96 -5.67
CA SER A 94 -0.33 -7.11 -6.49
C SER A 94 1.20 -7.35 -6.48
N HIS A 95 1.95 -6.32 -6.10
CA HIS A 95 3.41 -6.28 -6.14
C HIS A 95 4.09 -6.93 -4.93
N THR A 96 3.36 -7.35 -3.88
CA THR A 96 3.97 -8.05 -2.72
C THR A 96 4.21 -9.54 -2.95
N VAL A 97 3.64 -10.12 -4.01
CA VAL A 97 3.93 -11.50 -4.40
C VAL A 97 5.34 -11.54 -5.00
N GLY A 98 6.14 -12.53 -4.59
CA GLY A 98 7.52 -12.74 -5.05
C GLY A 98 7.66 -12.95 -6.56
N LEU A 99 8.80 -13.47 -7.01
CA LEU A 99 8.97 -13.76 -8.44
C LEU A 99 8.13 -14.96 -8.86
N LEU A 100 7.33 -14.81 -9.92
CA LEU A 100 6.72 -15.94 -10.61
C LEU A 100 7.76 -16.54 -11.56
N PRO A 101 7.81 -17.87 -11.73
CA PRO A 101 8.75 -18.52 -12.65
C PRO A 101 8.72 -17.94 -14.06
N GLU A 102 7.52 -17.63 -14.54
CA GLU A 102 7.23 -17.02 -15.85
C GLU A 102 7.88 -15.65 -16.06
N ASN A 103 8.18 -14.92 -14.98
CA ASN A 103 8.83 -13.60 -15.05
C ASN A 103 10.35 -13.70 -15.14
N VAL A 104 10.94 -14.83 -14.72
CA VAL A 104 12.40 -15.01 -14.61
C VAL A 104 12.93 -15.89 -15.74
N LEU A 105 12.15 -16.92 -16.10
CA LEU A 105 12.42 -17.84 -17.20
C LEU A 105 11.78 -17.26 -18.47
N THR A 106 12.46 -16.31 -19.09
CA THR A 106 12.02 -15.69 -20.36
C THR A 106 12.15 -16.67 -21.53
N GLN A 107 11.50 -16.39 -22.66
CA GLN A 107 11.61 -17.23 -23.88
C GLN A 107 13.06 -17.42 -24.35
N ASP A 108 13.97 -16.49 -24.01
CA ASP A 108 15.41 -16.59 -24.25
C ASP A 108 16.07 -17.79 -23.57
N PHE A 109 15.47 -18.29 -22.47
CA PHE A 109 15.91 -19.46 -21.71
C PHE A 109 15.60 -20.77 -22.45
N GLU A 110 14.53 -20.81 -23.24
CA GLU A 110 14.07 -22.00 -23.98
C GLU A 110 14.55 -22.02 -25.44
N GLN A 111 14.79 -20.86 -26.07
CA GLN A 111 15.16 -20.76 -27.48
C GLN A 111 16.67 -20.77 -27.74
N ASN A 112 17.51 -20.36 -26.79
CA ASN A 112 18.95 -20.31 -26.98
C ASN A 112 19.63 -21.61 -26.55
N THR A 113 19.71 -22.56 -27.48
CA THR A 113 20.41 -23.85 -27.34
C THR A 113 21.94 -23.72 -27.25
N GLY A 114 22.50 -22.51 -27.39
CA GLY A 114 23.95 -22.25 -27.44
C GLY A 114 24.60 -21.77 -26.13
N PHE A 115 23.85 -21.49 -25.07
CA PHE A 115 24.43 -21.03 -23.79
C PHE A 115 24.93 -22.21 -22.94
N ASP A 116 26.12 -22.03 -22.36
CA ASP A 116 26.66 -22.93 -21.34
C ASP A 116 25.86 -22.80 -20.02
N ASP A 117 25.94 -23.80 -19.15
CA ASP A 117 25.18 -23.85 -17.89
C ASP A 117 25.49 -22.63 -17.00
N VAL A 118 26.73 -22.13 -17.03
CA VAL A 118 27.16 -20.93 -16.31
C VAL A 118 26.51 -19.65 -16.86
N GLU A 119 26.34 -19.55 -18.18
CA GLU A 119 25.72 -18.40 -18.83
C GLU A 119 24.21 -18.37 -18.57
N LYS A 120 23.56 -19.54 -18.57
CA LYS A 120 22.16 -19.69 -18.14
C LYS A 120 21.96 -19.29 -16.69
N GLU A 121 22.88 -19.68 -15.79
CA GLU A 121 22.81 -19.29 -14.38
C GLU A 121 22.96 -17.76 -14.23
N ARG A 122 23.89 -17.12 -14.95
CA ARG A 122 24.02 -15.65 -14.97
C ARG A 122 22.77 -14.96 -15.48
N LEU A 123 22.21 -15.44 -16.60
CA LEU A 123 21.01 -14.88 -17.20
C LEU A 123 19.81 -14.97 -16.25
N PHE A 124 19.67 -16.10 -15.54
CA PHE A 124 18.64 -16.27 -14.52
C PHE A 124 18.75 -15.23 -13.41
N TYR A 125 19.95 -15.06 -12.82
CA TYR A 125 20.15 -14.06 -11.78
C TYR A 125 19.90 -12.65 -12.28
N TYR A 126 20.40 -12.30 -13.48
CA TYR A 126 20.17 -11.00 -14.09
C TYR A 126 18.67 -10.71 -14.24
N ASN A 127 17.90 -11.64 -14.82
CA ASN A 127 16.46 -11.52 -14.98
C ASN A 127 15.75 -11.39 -13.63
N ALA A 128 16.12 -12.21 -12.64
CA ALA A 128 15.55 -12.16 -11.30
C ALA A 128 15.77 -10.78 -10.63
N ILE A 129 16.99 -10.25 -10.70
CA ILE A 129 17.34 -8.94 -10.14
C ILE A 129 16.57 -7.84 -10.87
N LYS A 130 16.54 -7.87 -12.21
CA LYS A 130 15.80 -6.90 -13.03
C LYS A 130 14.32 -6.87 -12.67
N CYS A 131 13.69 -8.05 -12.54
CA CYS A 131 12.29 -8.16 -12.14
C CYS A 131 12.05 -7.62 -10.73
N TYR A 132 12.92 -7.94 -9.76
CA TYR A 132 12.78 -7.39 -8.42
C TYR A 132 12.94 -5.87 -8.39
N VAL A 133 13.90 -5.30 -9.13
CA VAL A 133 14.10 -3.85 -9.18
C VAL A 133 12.89 -3.14 -9.77
N LEU A 134 12.29 -3.68 -10.84
CA LEU A 134 11.05 -3.15 -11.41
C LEU A 134 9.92 -3.19 -10.37
N LYS A 135 9.74 -4.33 -9.69
CA LYS A 135 8.74 -4.46 -8.61
C LYS A 135 8.99 -3.50 -7.44
N ILE A 136 10.24 -3.27 -7.06
CA ILE A 136 10.62 -2.30 -6.03
C ILE A 136 10.23 -0.90 -6.45
N GLN A 137 10.52 -0.51 -7.69
CA GLN A 137 10.16 0.82 -8.22
C GLN A 137 8.64 1.01 -8.22
N GLU A 138 7.91 0.07 -8.82
CA GLU A 138 6.44 0.09 -8.84
C GLU A 138 5.85 0.13 -7.42
N GLY A 139 6.36 -0.72 -6.52
CA GLY A 139 5.95 -0.78 -5.13
C GLY A 139 6.24 0.52 -4.37
N THR A 140 7.38 1.16 -4.61
CA THR A 140 7.77 2.43 -3.97
C THR A 140 6.87 3.58 -4.43
N ASP A 141 6.59 3.66 -5.73
CA ASP A 141 5.70 4.68 -6.29
C ASP A 141 4.27 4.53 -5.76
N ASP A 142 3.76 3.30 -5.70
CA ASP A 142 2.44 3.01 -5.16
C ASP A 142 2.37 3.27 -3.66
N THR A 143 3.40 2.89 -2.90
CA THR A 143 3.50 3.15 -1.46
C THR A 143 3.48 4.65 -1.19
N SER A 144 4.23 5.43 -1.97
CA SER A 144 4.27 6.89 -1.86
C SER A 144 2.91 7.53 -2.16
N LYS A 145 2.23 7.10 -3.24
CA LYS A 145 0.87 7.55 -3.56
C LYS A 145 -0.12 7.18 -2.46
N ARG A 146 -0.07 5.95 -1.94
CA ARG A 146 -0.94 5.47 -0.86
C ARG A 146 -0.70 6.24 0.44
N ALA A 147 0.55 6.54 0.79
CA ALA A 147 0.89 7.37 1.94
C ALA A 147 0.27 8.77 1.83
N LEU A 148 0.35 9.41 0.66
CA LEU A 148 -0.26 10.73 0.42
C LEU A 148 -1.80 10.69 0.54
N VAL A 149 -2.44 9.65 0.01
CA VAL A 149 -3.90 9.51 0.13
C VAL A 149 -4.29 9.21 1.58
N TYR A 150 -3.51 8.39 2.30
CA TYR A 150 -3.71 8.10 3.71
C TYR A 150 -3.59 9.36 4.57
N ASP A 151 -2.57 10.20 4.36
CA ASP A 151 -2.42 11.48 5.09
C ASP A 151 -3.66 12.39 4.88
N LYS A 152 -4.15 12.51 3.65
CA LYS A 152 -5.39 13.25 3.35
C LYS A 152 -6.60 12.65 4.05
N PHE A 153 -6.72 11.32 4.04
CA PHE A 153 -7.79 10.60 4.73
C PHE A 153 -7.74 10.84 6.25
N LEU A 154 -6.57 10.68 6.87
CA LEU A 154 -6.36 10.91 8.29
C LEU A 154 -6.75 12.34 8.70
N ARG A 155 -6.30 13.35 7.95
CA ARG A 155 -6.65 14.76 8.23
C ARG A 155 -8.15 15.01 8.13
N LEU A 156 -8.82 14.45 7.13
CA LEU A 156 -10.27 14.57 6.98
C LEU A 156 -11.01 13.90 8.13
N THR A 157 -10.57 12.70 8.53
CA THR A 157 -11.12 11.95 9.67
C THR A 157 -10.97 12.74 10.97
N LEU A 158 -9.77 13.26 11.25
CA LEU A 158 -9.51 14.07 12.44
C LEU A 158 -10.33 15.36 12.46
N LEU A 159 -10.44 16.04 11.31
CA LEU A 159 -11.29 17.23 11.18
C LEU A 159 -12.75 16.90 11.50
N LEU A 160 -13.27 15.78 11.00
CA LEU A 160 -14.65 15.38 11.26
C LEU A 160 -14.86 15.03 12.73
N VAL A 161 -13.94 14.30 13.35
CA VAL A 161 -13.96 14.00 14.80
C VAL A 161 -13.96 15.29 15.61
N PHE A 162 -13.12 16.27 15.24
CA PHE A 162 -13.09 17.57 15.91
C PHE A 162 -14.44 18.30 15.78
N VAL A 163 -14.99 18.40 14.57
CA VAL A 163 -16.29 19.06 14.31
C VAL A 163 -17.42 18.39 15.08
N ILE A 164 -17.49 17.05 15.09
CA ILE A 164 -18.50 16.30 15.84
C ILE A 164 -18.33 16.52 17.34
N THR A 165 -17.09 16.54 17.85
CA THR A 165 -16.84 16.77 19.28
C THR A 165 -17.26 18.17 19.71
N VAL A 166 -16.92 19.19 18.92
CA VAL A 166 -17.36 20.58 19.17
C VAL A 166 -18.89 20.67 19.12
N PHE A 167 -19.52 20.06 18.12
CA PHE A 167 -20.99 19.99 18.03
C PHE A 167 -21.61 19.35 19.28
N LEU A 168 -21.05 18.25 19.77
CA LEU A 168 -21.53 17.59 21.00
C LEU A 168 -21.41 18.51 22.21
N ILE A 169 -20.29 19.20 22.40
CA ILE A 169 -20.11 20.15 23.50
C ILE A 169 -21.21 21.22 23.48
N PHE A 170 -21.49 21.81 22.32
CA PHE A 170 -22.55 22.83 22.17
C PHE A 170 -23.97 22.28 22.25
N THR A 171 -24.17 20.98 21.99
CA THR A 171 -25.50 20.34 22.08
C THR A 171 -25.82 19.91 23.52
N ILE A 172 -24.79 19.63 24.32
CA ILE A 172 -24.91 19.23 25.73
C ILE A 172 -24.93 20.45 26.67
N SER A 173 -24.26 21.55 26.29
CA SER A 173 -24.21 22.81 27.07
C SER A 173 -25.49 23.61 26.92
#